data_AF-A0A7Y9J394-F1
#
_entry.id   AF-A0A7Y9J394-F1
#
_cell.length_a   1.000
_cell.length_b   1.000
_cell.length_c   1.000
_cell.angle_alpha   90.00
_cell.angle_beta   90.00
_cell.angle_gamma   90.00
#
_symmetry.space_group_name_H-M   'P 1'
#
loop_
_entity.id
_entity.type
_entity.pdbx_description
1 polymer ?
#
loop_
_entity_poly.entity_id
_entity_poly.type
_entity_poly.pdbx_seq_one_letter_code
_entity_poly.pdbx_strand_id
1 'polypeptide(L)' 'MTIGNQKRVLDGLTEFAVSEVKNVKHQDLTAQLLDNIKYAKDTGRRFDLYLRRGATVSGTLQKAISSGEVNLKWIPFT' A
#
# COMPACT_ATOMS: atom_id res chain seq x y z
N MET A 1 -8.97 11.15 5.24
CA MET A 1 -8.24 11.17 6.52
C MET A 1 -7.17 12.25 6.42
N THR A 2 -6.89 12.98 7.51
CA THR A 2 -5.73 13.88 7.56
C THR A 2 -4.56 13.09 8.13
N ILE A 3 -3.53 12.84 7.31
CA ILE A 3 -2.27 12.24 7.77
C ILE A 3 -1.23 13.37 7.68
N GLY A 4 -0.82 13.90 8.83
CA GLY A 4 0.01 15.12 8.89
C GLY A 4 -0.73 16.37 8.38
N ASN A 5 -0.10 17.14 7.48
CA ASN A 5 -0.66 18.37 6.87
C ASN A 5 -1.25 18.16 5.47
N GLN A 6 -1.33 16.92 4.97
CA GLN A 6 -1.81 16.61 3.63
C GLN A 6 -3.11 15.79 3.68
N LYS A 7 -4.14 16.27 2.97
CA LYS A 7 -5.39 15.51 2.79
C LYS A 7 -5.10 14.35 1.83
N ARG A 8 -5.01 13.14 2.36
CA ARG A 8 -4.84 11.90 1.58
C ARG A 8 -6.17 11.15 1.52
N VAL A 9 -6.48 10.62 0.34
CA VAL A 9 -7.65 9.78 0.09
C VAL A 9 -7.14 8.36 -0.13
N LEU A 10 -7.74 7.40 0.57
CA LEU A 10 -7.45 5.98 0.38
C LEU A 10 -8.27 5.49 -0.81
N ASP A 11 -7.68 4.65 -1.65
CA ASP A 11 -8.43 4.02 -2.74
C ASP A 11 -9.47 3.03 -2.22
N GLY A 12 -9.19 2.39 -1.07
CA GLY A 12 -10.13 1.50 -0.39
C GLY A 12 -9.99 1.53 1.13
N LEU A 13 -11.14 1.47 1.80
CA LEU A 13 -11.22 1.32 3.26
C LEU A 13 -12.40 0.40 3.59
N THR A 14 -12.12 -0.71 4.25
CA THR A 14 -13.10 -1.67 4.76
C THR A 14 -12.93 -1.86 6.26
N GLU A 15 -13.74 -2.71 6.89
CA GLU A 15 -13.53 -3.09 8.28
C GLU A 15 -12.19 -3.81 8.51
N PHE A 16 -11.69 -4.54 7.50
CA PHE A 16 -10.50 -5.38 7.63
C PHE A 16 -9.23 -4.82 6.98
N ALA A 17 -9.38 -3.95 5.98
CA ALA A 17 -8.27 -3.56 5.12
C ALA A 17 -8.31 -2.10 4.69
N VAL A 18 -7.11 -1.51 4.60
CA VAL A 18 -6.81 -0.31 3.81
C VAL A 18 -6.22 -0.78 2.49
N SER A 19 -6.61 -0.16 1.36
CA SER A 19 -6.13 -0.57 0.04
C SER A 19 -5.66 0.60 -0.81
N GLU A 20 -4.64 0.35 -1.63
CA GLU A 20 -4.09 1.29 -2.62
C GLU A 20 -3.82 0.53 -3.93
N VAL A 21 -4.07 1.16 -5.08
CA VAL A 21 -3.83 0.58 -6.41
C VAL A 21 -2.79 1.40 -7.17
N LYS A 22 -1.73 0.76 -7.66
CA LYS A 22 -0.70 1.41 -8.50
C LYS A 22 -0.53 0.68 -9.84
N ASN A 23 -0.79 1.39 -10.93
CA ASN A 23 -0.56 0.90 -12.29
C ASN A 23 0.77 1.43 -12.85
N VAL A 24 1.87 1.02 -12.23
CA VAL A 24 3.23 1.45 -12.59
C VAL A 24 4.13 0.24 -12.84
N LYS A 25 5.20 0.43 -13.63
CA LYS A 25 6.20 -0.62 -13.90
C LYS A 25 7.20 -0.80 -12.75
N HIS A 26 7.40 0.25 -11.95
CA HIS A 26 8.28 0.25 -10.80
C HIS A 26 7.61 1.01 -9.65
N GLN A 27 7.66 0.47 -8.44
CA GLN A 27 7.09 1.10 -7.25
C GLN A 27 8.10 1.14 -6.10
N ASP A 28 8.35 2.35 -5.61
CA ASP A 28 9.11 2.60 -4.38
C ASP A 28 8.23 2.57 -3.13
N LEU A 29 8.85 2.45 -1.96
CA LEU A 29 8.21 2.72 -0.68
C LEU A 29 8.06 4.23 -0.49
N THR A 30 6.96 4.79 -0.98
CA THR A 30 6.68 6.24 -0.89
C THR A 30 6.14 6.64 0.47
N ALA A 31 6.20 7.93 0.79
CA ALA A 31 5.58 8.50 1.99
C ALA A 31 4.08 8.16 2.09
N GLN A 32 3.35 8.17 0.97
CA GLN A 32 1.94 7.78 0.95
C GLN A 32 1.74 6.32 1.37
N LEU A 33 2.61 5.40 0.94
CA LEU A 33 2.52 4.00 1.35
C LEU A 33 2.85 3.83 2.83
N LEU A 34 3.86 4.56 3.34
CA LEU A 34 4.18 4.57 4.78
C LEU A 34 3.01 5.07 5.62
N ASP A 35 2.35 6.14 5.17
CA ASP A 35 1.16 6.70 5.80
C ASP A 35 0.00 5.68 5.83
N ASN A 36 -0.21 4.97 4.73
CA ASN A 36 -1.24 3.94 4.63
C ASN A 36 -0.93 2.72 5.52
N ILE A 37 0.33 2.27 5.57
CA ILE A 37 0.80 1.20 6.46
C ILE A 37 0.55 1.59 7.92
N LYS A 38 0.95 2.83 8.29
CA LYS A 38 0.74 3.35 9.63
C LYS A 38 -0.74 3.40 9.98
N TYR A 39 -1.59 3.91 9.10
CA TYR A 39 -3.03 3.96 9.35
C TYR A 39 -3.66 2.58 9.48
N ALA A 40 -3.26 1.62 8.63
CA ALA A 40 -3.74 0.25 8.73
C ALA A 40 -3.37 -0.35 10.09
N LYS A 41 -2.11 -0.21 10.52
CA LYS A 41 -1.63 -0.66 11.82
C LYS A 41 -2.35 0.00 12.99
N ASP A 42 -2.44 1.32 12.99
CA ASP A 42 -3.06 2.11 14.06
C ASP A 42 -4.55 1.79 14.24
N THR A 43 -5.19 1.24 13.20
CA THR A 43 -6.62 0.92 13.20
C THR A 43 -6.93 -0.57 13.16
N GLY A 44 -5.92 -1.43 13.38
CA GLY A 44 -6.09 -2.89 13.43
C GLY A 44 -6.45 -3.55 12.11
N ARG A 45 -6.09 -2.93 10.98
CA ARG A 45 -6.36 -3.39 9.61
C ARG A 45 -5.08 -3.88 8.94
N ARG A 46 -5.22 -4.69 7.90
CA ARG A 46 -4.13 -4.99 6.95
C ARG A 46 -4.01 -3.88 5.91
N PHE A 47 -2.82 -3.73 5.33
CA PHE A 47 -2.61 -2.87 4.17
C PHE A 47 -2.44 -3.72 2.90
N ASP A 48 -3.40 -3.64 1.99
CA ASP A 48 -3.40 -4.35 0.70
C ASP A 48 -2.91 -3.40 -0.41
N LEU A 49 -1.74 -3.69 -1.00
CA LEU A 49 -1.18 -2.93 -2.13
C LEU A 49 -1.39 -3.71 -3.43
N TYR A 50 -2.19 -3.18 -4.34
CA TYR A 50 -2.40 -3.76 -5.67
C TYR A 50 -1.43 -3.17 -6.68
N LEU A 51 -0.56 -4.00 -7.26
CA LEU A 51 0.34 -3.60 -8.33
C LEU A 51 -0.05 -4.24 -9.67
N ARG A 52 0.28 -3.55 -10.77
CA ARG A 52 0.32 -4.16 -12.10
C ARG A 52 1.22 -5.40 -12.07
N ARG A 53 0.79 -6.47 -12.75
CA ARG A 53 1.56 -7.72 -12.85
C ARG A 53 2.92 -7.47 -13.52
N GLY A 54 3.98 -8.02 -12.93
CA GLY A 54 5.35 -7.82 -13.41
C GLY A 54 5.97 -6.47 -13.02
N ALA A 55 5.28 -5.65 -12.23
CA ALA A 55 5.91 -4.48 -11.63
C ALA A 55 7.08 -4.89 -10.74
N THR A 56 8.20 -4.18 -10.87
CA THR A 56 9.33 -4.32 -9.94
C THR A 56 9.11 -3.41 -8.73
N VAL A 57 9.68 -3.78 -7.60
CA VAL A 57 9.59 -2.99 -6.36
C VAL A 57 10.99 -2.65 -5.85
N SER A 58 11.12 -1.54 -5.15
CA SER A 58 12.36 -1.18 -4.50
C SER A 58 12.71 -2.16 -3.37
N GLY A 59 13.99 -2.21 -2.97
CA GLY A 59 14.43 -3.10 -1.89
C GLY A 59 13.76 -2.81 -0.55
N THR A 60 13.41 -1.56 -0.27
CA THR A 60 12.69 -1.17 0.95
C THR A 60 11.23 -1.62 0.91
N LEU A 61 10.55 -1.46 -0.23
CA LEU A 61 9.19 -1.98 -0.39
C LEU A 61 9.17 -3.51 -0.33
N GLN A 62 10.16 -4.17 -0.93
CA GLN A 62 10.31 -5.62 -0.85
C GLN A 62 10.47 -6.11 0.59
N LYS A 63 11.22 -5.38 1.43
CA LYS A 63 11.34 -5.68 2.87
C LYS A 63 10.00 -5.56 3.59
N ALA A 64 9.25 -4.49 3.35
CA ALA A 64 7.93 -4.28 3.95
C ALA A 64 6.91 -5.36 3.51
N ILE A 65 7.02 -5.86 2.28
CA ILE A 65 6.24 -7.01 1.82
C ILE A 65 6.67 -8.28 2.57
N SER A 66 7.98 -8.52 2.68
CA SER A 66 8.49 -9.71 3.36
C SER A 66 8.23 -9.74 4.87
N SER A 67 8.12 -8.57 5.52
CA SER A 67 7.79 -8.46 6.95
C SER A 67 6.28 -8.59 7.23
N GLY A 68 5.44 -8.63 6.19
CA GLY A 68 3.99 -8.69 6.31
C GLY A 68 3.32 -7.33 6.58
N GLU A 69 4.08 -6.23 6.57
CA GLU A 69 3.53 -4.87 6.69
C GLU A 69 2.72 -4.48 5.45
N VAL A 70 3.07 -5.03 4.29
CA VAL A 70 2.38 -4.84 3.02
C VAL A 70 1.90 -6.18 2.48
N ASN A 71 0.59 -6.33 2.33
CA ASN A 71 0.00 -7.46 1.63
C ASN A 71 -0.06 -7.16 0.13
N LEU A 72 0.93 -7.64 -0.63
CA LEU A 72 1.01 -7.42 -2.07
C LEU A 72 -0.04 -8.25 -2.82
N LYS A 73 -0.79 -7.60 -3.71
CA LYS A 73 -1.77 -8.21 -4.62
C LYS A 73 -1.50 -7.78 -6.05
N TRP A 74 -1.89 -8.61 -7.00
CA TRP A 74 -1.77 -8.30 -8.44
C TRP A 74 -3.11 -7.84 -9.01
N ILE A 75 -3.07 -6.81 -9.84
CA ILE A 75 -4.25 -6.35 -10.59
C ILE A 75 -4.61 -7.44 -11.63
N PRO A 76 -5.86 -7.94 -11.66
CA PRO A 76 -6.23 -9.15 -12.42
C PRO A 76 -6.19 -9.03 -13.94
N PHE A 77 -6.12 -7.82 -14.53
CA PHE A 77 -6.24 -7.59 -15.98
C PHE A 77 -5.13 -6.67 -16.56
N THR A 78 -3.86 -6.87 -16.15
CA THR A 78 -2.73 -5.98 -16.54
C THR A 78 -1.63 -6.64 -17.37
#